data_AF-A0A936TAF4-F1
#
_entry.id   AF-A0A936TAF4-F1
#
_cell.length_a   1.000
_cell.length_b   1.000
_cell.length_c   1.000
_cell.angle_alpha   90.00
_cell.angle_beta   90.00
_cell.angle_gamma   90.00
#
_symmetry.space_group_name_H-M   'P 1'
#
loop_
_entity.id
_entity.type
_entity.pdbx_description
1 polymer ?
#
loop_
_entity_poly.entity_id
_entity_poly.type
_entity_poly.pdbx_seq_one_letter_code
_entity_poly.pdbx_strand_id
1 'polypeptide(L)'
;MQLVTKKQLQDFTTEDLRIMIGQEIGLYFLMPLAIETLTNDLFAEGDMYEGDLLKNVLEVDTKFWDDNKNYWQQLNDIIKDRRQEITKIKFDISKFDNCKHRQ
;
A
#
# COMPACT_ATOMS: atom_id res chain seq x y z
N MET A 1 -4.99 -12.50 20.60
CA MET A 1 -3.96 -12.02 19.67
C MET A 1 -3.34 -13.25 19.01
N GLN A 2 -3.75 -13.58 17.78
CA GLN A 2 -3.12 -14.67 17.03
C GLN A 2 -1.79 -14.16 16.47
N LEU A 3 -0.72 -14.92 16.66
CA LEU A 3 0.60 -14.65 16.08
C LEU A 3 0.58 -15.10 14.62
N VAL A 4 0.67 -14.15 13.69
CA VAL A 4 0.74 -14.45 12.25
C VAL A 4 2.16 -14.91 11.91
N THR A 5 2.28 -16.05 11.24
CA THR A 5 3.58 -16.61 10.81
C THR A 5 3.90 -16.23 9.36
N LYS A 6 5.19 -16.14 8.97
CA LYS A 6 5.60 -15.81 7.60
C LYS A 6 4.95 -16.68 6.51
N LYS A 7 4.62 -17.94 6.84
CA LYS A 7 3.95 -18.86 5.92
C LYS A 7 2.48 -18.47 5.70
N GLN A 8 1.78 -18.03 6.75
CA GLN A 8 0.39 -17.54 6.65
C GLN A 8 0.32 -16.20 5.92
N LEU A 9 1.37 -15.37 6.01
CA LEU A 9 1.47 -14.13 5.25
C LEU A 9 1.51 -14.34 3.73
N GLN A 10 2.04 -15.48 3.26
CA GLN A 10 2.08 -15.80 1.83
C GLN A 10 0.71 -16.19 1.25
N ASP A 11 -0.25 -16.53 2.12
CA ASP A 11 -1.61 -16.89 1.72
C ASP A 11 -2.56 -15.68 1.73
N PHE A 12 -2.06 -14.48 2.08
CA PHE A 12 -2.88 -13.27 2.07
C PHE A 12 -3.33 -12.95 0.65
N THR A 13 -4.64 -12.90 0.45
CA THR A 13 -5.22 -12.41 -0.78
C THR A 13 -5.07 -10.89 -0.88
N THR A 14 -5.29 -10.34 -2.07
CA THR A 14 -5.38 -8.88 -2.27
C THR A 14 -6.43 -8.26 -1.34
N GLU A 15 -7.56 -8.94 -1.13
CA GLU A 15 -8.63 -8.50 -0.23
C GLU A 15 -8.20 -8.51 1.25
N ASP A 16 -7.49 -9.54 1.70
CA ASP A 16 -6.96 -9.59 3.08
C ASP A 16 -6.00 -8.43 3.33
N LEU A 17 -5.11 -8.16 2.37
CA LEU A 17 -4.19 -7.01 2.44
C LEU A 17 -4.96 -5.70 2.47
N ARG A 18 -5.96 -5.53 1.59
CA ARG A 18 -6.79 -4.33 1.50
C ARG A 18 -7.49 -4.06 2.83
N ILE A 19 -8.15 -5.06 3.42
CA ILE A 19 -8.88 -4.92 4.70
C ILE A 19 -7.90 -4.52 5.82
N MET A 20 -6.81 -5.27 5.97
CA MET A 20 -5.91 -5.11 7.12
C MET A 20 -5.11 -3.82 7.04
N ILE A 21 -4.64 -3.44 5.85
CA ILE A 21 -3.93 -2.17 5.62
C ILE A 21 -4.88 -0.99 5.75
N GLY A 22 -6.12 -1.10 5.27
CA GLY A 22 -7.14 -0.05 5.45
C GLY A 22 -7.49 0.20 6.92
N GLN A 23 -7.26 -0.78 7.80
CA GLN A 23 -7.37 -0.65 9.25
C GLN A 23 -6.03 -0.32 9.93
N GLU A 24 -4.96 -0.14 9.15
CA GLU A 24 -3.59 0.07 9.59
C GLU A 24 -3.05 -1.02 10.54
N ILE A 25 -3.54 -2.25 10.41
CA ILE A 25 -3.14 -3.39 11.24
C ILE A 25 -1.95 -4.10 10.62
N GLY A 26 -0.87 -4.28 11.40
CA GLY A 26 0.26 -5.10 10.99
C GLY A 26 1.06 -4.53 9.83
N LEU A 27 0.99 -3.22 9.57
CA LEU A 27 1.61 -2.55 8.42
C LEU A 27 3.07 -2.94 8.18
N TYR A 28 3.88 -3.09 9.23
CA TYR A 28 5.29 -3.49 9.10
C TYR A 28 5.48 -4.86 8.41
N PHE A 29 4.53 -5.78 8.59
CA PHE A 29 4.56 -7.11 7.99
C PHE A 29 3.81 -7.17 6.65
N LEU A 30 2.76 -6.36 6.49
CA LEU A 30 1.89 -6.40 5.31
C LEU A 30 2.34 -5.47 4.18
N MET A 31 3.02 -4.36 4.50
CA MET A 31 3.47 -3.41 3.49
C MET A 31 4.42 -4.02 2.44
N PRO A 32 5.40 -4.89 2.81
CA PRO A 32 6.21 -5.59 1.81
C PRO A 32 5.38 -6.42 0.82
N LEU A 33 4.34 -7.10 1.31
CA LEU A 33 3.48 -7.95 0.50
C LEU A 33 2.60 -7.10 -0.42
N ALA A 34 2.04 -6.00 0.10
CA ALA A 34 1.26 -5.07 -0.71
C ALA A 34 2.11 -4.42 -1.81
N ILE A 35 3.35 -4.03 -1.51
CA ILE A 35 4.28 -3.50 -2.53
C ILE A 35 4.60 -4.55 -3.59
N GLU A 36 4.81 -5.82 -3.19
CA GLU A 36 5.01 -6.93 -4.14
C GLU A 36 3.78 -7.12 -5.04
N THR A 37 2.58 -7.15 -4.47
CA THR A 37 1.32 -7.24 -5.22
C THR A 37 1.17 -6.07 -6.19
N LEU A 38 1.40 -4.83 -5.75
CA LEU A 38 1.30 -3.62 -6.56
C LEU A 38 2.40 -3.48 -7.63
N THR A 39 3.54 -4.14 -7.42
CA THR A 39 4.61 -4.24 -8.43
C THR A 39 4.16 -5.13 -9.59
N ASN A 40 3.45 -6.22 -9.29
CA ASN A 40 2.94 -7.14 -10.30
C ASN A 40 1.73 -6.55 -11.03
N ASP A 41 0.81 -5.93 -10.29
CA ASP A 41 -0.35 -5.21 -10.82
C ASP A 41 -0.68 -4.01 -9.94
N LEU A 42 -0.39 -2.80 -10.43
CA LEU A 42 -0.62 -1.56 -9.68
C LEU A 42 -2.10 -1.33 -9.36
N PHE A 43 -2.99 -1.89 -10.17
CA PHE A 43 -4.44 -1.76 -9.98
C PHE A 43 -5.07 -3.08 -9.52
N ALA A 44 -4.28 -3.94 -8.87
CA ALA A 44 -4.76 -5.16 -8.26
C ALA A 44 -6.05 -4.91 -7.46
N GLU A 45 -7.07 -5.68 -7.78
CA GLU A 45 -8.40 -5.63 -7.20
C GLU A 45 -8.51 -6.64 -6.06
N GLY A 46 -9.05 -6.20 -4.92
CA GLY A 46 -9.62 -7.05 -3.90
C GLY A 46 -11.03 -7.50 -4.33
N ASP A 47 -12.00 -7.30 -3.44
CA ASP A 47 -13.41 -7.64 -3.73
C ASP A 47 -14.30 -6.40 -3.97
N MET A 48 -13.71 -5.19 -4.06
CA MET A 48 -14.48 -3.94 -4.16
C MET A 48 -14.43 -3.29 -5.54
N TYR A 49 -13.24 -2.86 -5.98
CA TYR A 49 -13.01 -2.22 -7.28
C TYR A 49 -11.51 -2.19 -7.63
N GLU A 50 -11.21 -2.09 -8.93
CA GLU A 50 -9.86 -1.96 -9.47
C GLU A 50 -9.01 -0.89 -8.73
N GLY A 51 -7.86 -1.30 -8.19
CA GLY A 51 -6.93 -0.46 -7.45
C GLY A 51 -7.33 -0.14 -6.01
N ASP A 52 -8.31 -0.84 -5.42
CA ASP A 52 -8.72 -0.67 -4.03
C ASP A 52 -7.59 -0.93 -3.01
N LEU A 53 -6.68 -1.88 -3.29
CA LEU A 53 -5.48 -2.08 -2.49
C LEU A 53 -4.57 -0.85 -2.53
N LEU A 54 -4.29 -0.33 -3.74
CA LEU A 54 -3.44 0.85 -3.91
C LEU A 54 -4.01 2.05 -3.14
N LYS A 55 -5.32 2.26 -3.20
CA LYS A 55 -5.98 3.33 -2.44
C LYS A 55 -5.68 3.21 -0.94
N ASN A 56 -5.92 2.03 -0.35
CA ASN A 56 -5.71 1.85 1.08
C ASN A 56 -4.24 2.00 1.47
N VAL A 57 -3.32 1.57 0.61
CA VAL A 57 -1.88 1.80 0.82
C VAL A 57 -1.56 3.30 0.81
N LEU A 58 -2.00 4.05 -0.21
CA LEU A 58 -1.73 5.49 -0.30
C LEU A 58 -2.35 6.31 0.84
N GLU A 59 -3.46 5.83 1.40
CA GLU A 59 -4.18 6.45 2.51
C GLU A 59 -3.67 6.08 3.91
N VAL A 60 -2.62 5.24 4.02
CA VAL A 60 -1.94 4.99 5.30
C VAL A 60 -1.39 6.30 5.86
N ASP A 61 -1.51 6.48 7.17
CA ASP A 61 -1.03 7.68 7.87
C ASP A 61 0.41 8.07 7.50
N THR A 62 0.62 9.38 7.28
CA THR A 62 1.93 9.94 6.90
C THR A 62 3.04 9.54 7.85
N LYS A 63 2.75 9.35 9.15
CA LYS A 63 3.73 8.91 10.15
C LYS A 63 4.36 7.57 9.78
N PHE A 64 3.60 6.62 9.23
CA PHE A 64 4.15 5.34 8.80
C PHE A 64 5.20 5.55 7.70
N TRP A 65 4.89 6.39 6.71
CA TRP A 65 5.81 6.70 5.61
C TRP A 65 7.06 7.45 6.08
N ASP A 66 6.89 8.40 7.00
CA ASP A 66 7.99 9.11 7.63
C ASP A 66 8.96 8.14 8.34
N ASP A 67 8.42 7.16 9.06
CA ASP A 67 9.20 6.19 9.83
C ASP A 67 9.80 5.07 8.96
N ASN A 68 9.26 4.84 7.75
CA ASN A 68 9.64 3.73 6.88
C ASN A 68 10.08 4.17 5.47
N LYS A 69 11.19 4.93 5.40
CA LYS A 69 11.74 5.46 4.14
C LYS A 69 11.90 4.41 3.03
N ASN A 70 12.35 3.20 3.37
CA ASN A 70 12.57 2.14 2.38
C ASN A 70 11.27 1.72 1.67
N TYR A 71 10.16 1.60 2.40
CA TYR A 71 8.86 1.29 1.80
C TYR A 71 8.30 2.45 1.00
N TRP A 72 8.49 3.68 1.50
CA TRP A 72 8.13 4.87 0.75
C TRP A 72 8.85 4.94 -0.60
N GLN A 73 10.16 4.66 -0.63
CA GLN A 73 10.96 4.67 -1.85
C GLN A 73 10.46 3.61 -2.86
N GLN A 74 10.25 2.38 -2.39
CA GLN A 74 9.75 1.30 -3.24
C GLN A 74 8.39 1.65 -3.86
N LEU A 75 7.44 2.13 -3.05
CA LEU A 75 6.14 2.52 -3.58
C LEU A 75 6.25 3.71 -4.54
N ASN A 76 7.04 4.73 -4.18
CA ASN A 76 7.26 5.89 -5.04
C ASN A 76 7.86 5.49 -6.40
N ASP A 77 8.79 4.53 -6.42
CA ASP A 77 9.39 4.04 -7.66
C ASP A 77 8.38 3.36 -8.59
N ILE A 78 7.38 2.67 -8.03
CA ILE A 78 6.32 2.01 -8.81
C ILE A 78 5.31 3.04 -9.34
N ILE A 79 4.97 4.06 -8.54
CA ILE A 79 3.88 5.00 -8.89
C ILE A 79 4.32 6.26 -9.63
N LYS A 80 5.60 6.67 -9.54
CA LYS A 80 6.08 7.98 -10.03
C LYS A 80 5.71 8.26 -11.48
N ASP A 81 5.83 7.28 -12.36
CA ASP A 81 5.57 7.42 -13.79
C ASP A 81 4.08 7.24 -14.12
N ARG A 82 3.28 6.80 -13.16
CA ARG A 82 1.84 6.51 -13.30
C ARG A 82 0.93 7.43 -12.49
N ARG A 83 1.47 8.51 -11.89
CA ARG A 83 0.71 9.48 -11.09
C ARG A 83 -0.50 10.07 -11.81
N GLN A 84 -0.43 10.24 -13.13
CA GLN A 84 -1.57 10.73 -13.93
C GLN A 84 -2.74 9.75 -13.92
N GLU A 85 -2.47 8.44 -13.94
CA GLU A 85 -3.50 7.41 -13.91
C GLU A 85 -4.14 7.33 -12.52
N ILE A 86 -3.32 7.37 -11.46
CA ILE A 86 -3.77 7.37 -10.07
C ILE A 86 -4.67 8.59 -9.77
N THR A 87 -4.31 9.77 -10.28
CA THR A 87 -5.11 10.99 -10.09
C THR A 87 -6.49 10.90 -10.74
N LYS A 88 -6.62 10.18 -11.87
CA LYS A 88 -7.93 9.97 -12.54
C LYS A 88 -8.90 9.14 -11.71
N ILE A 89 -8.37 8.22 -10.90
CA ILE A 89 -9.16 7.32 -10.04
C ILE A 89 -9.53 8.02 -8.71
N LYS A 90 -9.12 9.28 -8.52
CA LYS A 90 -9.45 10.13 -7.36
C LYS A 90 -8.99 9.56 -6.01
N PHE A 91 -7.91 8.79 -5.99
CA PHE A 91 -7.30 8.38 -4.72
C PHE A 91 -6.66 9.58 -4.02
N ASP A 92 -6.86 9.66 -2.71
CA ASP A 92 -6.18 10.66 -1.90
C ASP A 92 -4.73 10.23 -1.70
N ILE A 93 -3.82 10.87 -2.43
CA ILE A 93 -2.37 10.64 -2.32
C ILE A 93 -1.69 11.57 -1.32
N SER A 94 -2.44 12.50 -0.70
CA SER A 94 -1.85 13.56 0.11
C SER A 94 -1.09 13.01 1.31
N LYS A 95 -1.59 11.95 1.97
CA LYS A 95 -0.89 11.32 3.10
C LYS A 95 0.47 10.75 2.70
N PHE A 96 0.54 10.09 1.54
CA PHE A 96 1.78 9.56 0.99
C PHE A 96 2.74 10.67 0.54
N ASP A 97 2.24 11.69 -0.15
CA ASP A 97 3.04 12.77 -0.71
C ASP A 97 3.52 13.78 0.33
N ASN A 98 2.80 13.95 1.45
CA ASN A 98 3.20 14.84 2.55
C ASN A 98 4.31 14.26 3.43
N CYS A 99 4.77 13.04 3.14
CA CYS A 99 5.89 12.40 3.82
C CYS A 99 7.18 13.22 3.68
N LYS A 100 7.99 13.27 4.75
CA LYS A 100 9.26 14.02 4.83
C LYS A 100 10.33 13.58 3.82
N HIS A 101 10.13 12.44 3.15
CA HIS A 101 11.06 11.90 2.15
C HIS A 101 10.84 12.45 0.73
N ARG A 102 9.76 13.23 0.50
CA ARG A 102 9.49 13.89 -0.78
C ARG A 102 10.59 14.93 -1.07
N GLN A 103 11.50 14.60 -1.99
CA GLN A 103 12.50 15.49 -2.56
C GLN A 103 12.13 15.85 -4.00
#